data_AF-A0A7C1XPB7-F1
#
_entry.id   AF-A0A7C1XPB7-F1
#
_cell.length_a   1.000
_cell.length_b   1.000
_cell.length_c   1.000
_cell.angle_alpha   90.00
_cell.angle_beta   90.00
_cell.angle_gamma   90.00
#
_symmetry.space_group_name_H-M   'P 1'
#
loop_
_entity.id
_entity.type
_entity.pdbx_description
1 polymer ?
#
loop_
_entity_poly.entity_id
_entity_poly.type
_entity_poly.pdbx_seq_one_letter_code
_entity_poly.pdbx_strand_id
1 'polypeptide(L)' 'MEFKDYYEIMGVARDASQDEIKRAYRKLARK' A
#
# COMPACT_ATOMS: atom_id res chain seq x y z
N MET A 1 9.25 19.21 -2.57
CA MET A 1 8.80 18.01 -3.31
C MET A 1 7.94 17.23 -2.33
N GLU A 2 6.61 17.24 -2.48
CA GLU A 2 5.75 16.43 -1.61
C GLU A 2 5.91 14.96 -2.02
N PHE A 3 6.64 14.20 -1.21
CA PHE A 3 6.69 12.76 -1.38
C PHE A 3 5.35 12.21 -0.93
N LYS A 4 4.57 11.70 -1.88
CA LYS A 4 3.39 10.90 -1.55
C LYS A 4 3.87 9.63 -0.86
N ASP A 5 3.45 9.44 0.38
CA ASP A 5 3.73 8.21 1.09
C ASP A 5 2.82 7.11 0.55
N TYR A 6 3.33 6.37 -0.45
CA TYR A 6 2.58 5.27 -1.05
C TYR A 6 2.27 4.16 -0.05
N TYR A 7 3.08 4.00 1.00
CA TYR A 7 2.83 3.00 2.05
C TYR A 7 1.66 3.45 2.93
N GLU A 8 1.61 4.73 3.29
CA GLU A 8 0.48 5.31 4.03
C GLU A 8 -0.82 5.27 3.20
N ILE A 9 -0.75 5.61 1.90
CA ILE A 9 -1.89 5.54 0.97
C ILE A 9 -2.40 4.09 0.84
N MET A 10 -1.50 3.12 0.75
CA MET A 10 -1.86 1.71 0.68
C MET A 10 -2.22 1.10 2.05
N GLY A 11 -2.00 1.84 3.15
CA GLY A 11 -2.24 1.37 4.52
C GLY A 11 -1.35 0.20 4.93
N VAL A 12 -0.12 0.14 4.42
CA VAL A 12 0.85 -0.93 4.68
C VAL A 12 2.11 -0.36 5.35
N ALA A 13 2.81 -1.19 6.12
CA ALA A 13 4.09 -0.80 6.71
C ALA A 13 5.17 -0.63 5.62
N ARG A 14 6.22 0.16 5.91
CA ARG A 14 7.32 0.40 4.96
C ARG A 14 8.15 -0.86 4.66
N ASP A 15 8.14 -1.81 5.58
CA ASP A 15 8.77 -3.12 5.49
C ASP A 15 7.81 -4.21 4.98
N ALA A 16 6.59 -3.82 4.56
CA ALA A 16 5.60 -4.76 4.07
C ALA A 16 6.15 -5.59 2.90
N SER A 17 5.88 -6.88 2.98
CA SER A 17 6.22 -7.82 1.93
C SER A 17 5.46 -7.53 0.65
N GLN A 18 5.99 -7.99 -0.49
CA GLN A 18 5.29 -7.85 -1.77
C GLN A 18 3.89 -8.49 -1.75
N ASP A 19 3.71 -9.57 -0.99
CA ASP A 19 2.42 -10.23 -0.81
C ASP A 19 1.40 -9.36 -0.06
N GLU A 20 1.85 -8.63 0.97
CA GLU A 20 1.00 -7.68 1.72
C GLU A 20 0.60 -6.49 0.84
N ILE A 21 1.55 -5.93 0.09
CA ILE A 21 1.29 -4.85 -0.88
C ILE A 21 0.24 -5.32 -1.91
N LYS A 22 0.39 -6.54 -2.45
CA LYS A 22 -0.54 -7.10 -3.43
C LYS A 22 -1.93 -7.34 -2.85
N ARG A 23 -2.03 -7.76 -1.59
CA ARG A 23 -3.32 -7.92 -0.88
C ARG A 23 -3.99 -6.58 -0.63
N ALA A 24 -3.24 -5.59 -0.14
CA ALA A 24 -3.73 -4.23 0.10
C ALA A 24 -4.25 -3.58 -1.19
N TYR A 25 -3.50 -3.67 -2.28
CA TYR A 25 -3.92 -3.19 -3.61
C TYR A 25 -5.24 -3.84 -4.06
N ARG A 26 -5.34 -5.17 -3.99
CA ARG A 26 -6.56 -5.90 -4.36
C ARG A 26 -7.77 -5.53 -3.50
N LYS A 27 -7.56 -5.19 -2.22
CA LYS A 27 -8.63 -4.77 -1.31
C LYS A 27 -9.12 -3.36 -1.65
N LEU A 28 -8.21 -2.45 -1.96
CA LEU A 28 -8.55 -1.09 -2.39
C LEU A 28 -9.24 -1.06 -3.75
N ALA A 29 -8.77 -1.86 -4.72
CA ALA A 29 -9.32 -1.90 -6.07
C ALA A 29 -10.70 -2.60 -6.19
N ARG A 30 -11.15 -3.30 -5.15
CA ARG A 30 -12.48 -3.93 -5.10
C ARG A 30 -13.56 -3.04 -4.48
N LYS A 31 -13.18 -1.83 -4.07
CA LYS A 31 -14.06 -0.83 -3.47
C LYS A 31 -14.37 0.25 -4.50
#